data_AF-A0A970KE72-F1
#
_entry.id   AF-A0A970KE72-F1
#
_cell.length_a   1.000
_cell.length_b   1.000
_cell.length_c   1.000
_cell.angle_alpha   90.00
_cell.angle_beta   90.00
_cell.angle_gamma   90.00
#
_symmetry.space_group_name_H-M   'P 1'
#
loop_
_entity.id
_entity.type
_entity.pdbx_description
1 polymer ?
#
loop_
_entity_poly.entity_id
_entity_poly.type
_entity_poly.pdbx_seq_one_letter_code
_entity_poly.pdbx_strand_id
1 'polypeptide(L)'
;MAPFHRLRKYLPSLRSVPPSIGLLARTDFLYWARGTNTVNIVFTGNRCLGGADGLVEDDILTWDGLRQLKAELDYLKGEKRRQMAAKMKEALAFGDPWDNAEYATVKAEQMLIEGRIMVLENLLRNVQVLPPGCNPSDRVEVGSWVRVLDMETQEEHCYRIVGSREADPSHMRISHRSPVARSLLGKKIGDVATVLAPGGRFSMRILSIGDAAEKV
;
A
#
# COMPACT_ATOMS: atom_id res chain seq x y z
N MET A 1 3.31 -21.11 18.83
CA MET A 1 2.47 -21.98 17.97
C MET A 1 1.24 -21.29 17.34
N ALA A 2 0.89 -20.04 17.69
CA ALA A 2 -0.36 -19.39 17.22
C ALA A 2 -0.36 -18.56 15.90
N PRO A 3 0.77 -18.06 15.34
CA PRO A 3 0.69 -17.11 14.21
C PRO A 3 0.39 -17.77 12.85
N PHE A 4 0.83 -19.01 12.64
CA PHE A 4 0.72 -19.69 11.34
C PHE A 4 -0.73 -20.06 10.94
N HIS A 5 -1.59 -20.34 11.91
CA HIS A 5 -2.94 -20.82 11.62
C HIS A 5 -3.87 -19.72 11.07
N ARG A 6 -3.63 -18.45 11.44
CA ARG A 6 -4.37 -17.28 10.92
C ARG A 6 -3.98 -16.94 9.48
N LEU A 7 -2.71 -17.16 9.12
CA LEU A 7 -2.20 -16.88 7.76
C LEU A 7 -2.82 -17.78 6.69
N ARG A 8 -3.22 -19.01 7.05
CA ARG A 8 -3.86 -19.96 6.13
C ARG A 8 -5.18 -19.44 5.53
N LYS A 9 -5.86 -18.52 6.23
CA LYS A 9 -7.09 -17.86 5.77
C LYS A 9 -6.83 -16.89 4.61
N TYR A 10 -5.66 -16.27 4.58
CA TYR A 10 -5.30 -15.24 3.61
C TYR A 10 -4.28 -15.71 2.55
N LEU A 11 -3.54 -16.77 2.85
CA LEU A 11 -2.55 -17.41 1.97
C LEU A 11 -2.80 -18.92 1.88
N PRO A 12 -3.88 -19.37 1.22
CA PRO A 12 -4.23 -20.79 1.13
C PRO A 12 -3.19 -21.63 0.35
N SER A 13 -2.24 -20.98 -0.34
CA SER A 13 -1.17 -21.62 -1.12
C SER A 13 0.14 -21.86 -0.37
N LEU A 14 0.27 -21.41 0.90
CA LEU A 14 1.47 -21.59 1.71
C LEU A 14 1.58 -23.07 2.15
N ARG A 15 2.41 -23.85 1.45
CA ARG A 15 2.59 -25.30 1.71
C ARG A 15 3.74 -25.62 2.68
N SER A 16 4.81 -24.82 2.71
CA SER A 16 5.95 -24.97 3.64
C SER A 16 6.91 -23.77 3.57
N VAL A 17 7.72 -23.59 4.62
CA VAL A 17 8.85 -22.64 4.64
C VAL A 17 9.97 -23.21 3.74
N PRO A 18 10.56 -22.44 2.80
CA PRO A 18 11.64 -22.94 1.97
C PRO A 18 12.92 -23.22 2.81
N PRO A 19 13.61 -24.35 2.58
CA PRO A 19 14.72 -24.82 3.41
C PRO A 19 16.02 -24.00 3.27
N SER A 20 16.10 -23.07 2.32
CA SER A 20 17.27 -22.21 2.11
C SER A 20 17.41 -21.05 3.11
N ILE A 21 16.49 -20.94 4.09
CA ILE A 21 16.59 -19.98 5.20
C ILE A 21 17.18 -20.72 6.40
N GLY A 22 18.49 -20.93 6.36
CA GLY A 22 19.26 -21.54 7.44
C GLY A 22 19.35 -20.61 8.65
N LEU A 23 18.77 -21.07 9.77
CA LEU A 23 19.19 -20.80 11.15
C LEU A 23 19.69 -19.37 11.49
N LEU A 24 18.81 -18.37 11.44
CA LEU A 24 18.87 -17.24 12.36
C LEU A 24 17.55 -17.17 13.12
N ALA A 25 17.43 -18.00 14.15
CA ALA A 25 16.31 -18.03 15.10
C ALA A 25 16.30 -16.79 16.04
N ARG A 26 16.47 -15.60 15.45
CA ARG A 26 16.32 -14.28 16.09
C ARG A 26 15.65 -13.24 15.20
N THR A 27 15.29 -13.54 13.95
CA THR A 27 14.76 -12.52 13.04
C THR A 27 13.39 -12.91 12.49
N ASP A 28 12.43 -12.08 12.88
CA ASP A 28 10.99 -12.14 12.68
C ASP A 28 10.54 -11.79 11.23
N PHE A 29 10.98 -12.55 10.21
CA PHE A 29 10.65 -12.26 8.80
C PHE A 29 10.10 -13.49 8.06
N LEU A 30 9.03 -13.32 7.27
CA LEU A 30 8.39 -14.39 6.48
C LEU A 30 8.26 -13.94 5.01
N TYR A 31 9.18 -14.40 4.17
CA TYR A 31 9.15 -14.09 2.74
C TYR A 31 8.08 -14.90 2.01
N TRP A 32 7.27 -14.25 1.16
CA TRP A 32 6.34 -14.93 0.24
C TRP A 32 6.76 -14.71 -1.21
N ALA A 33 6.96 -15.82 -1.93
CA ALA A 33 7.32 -15.83 -3.34
C ALA A 33 6.34 -16.68 -4.15
N ARG A 34 5.79 -16.12 -5.24
CA ARG A 34 5.32 -16.89 -6.39
C ARG A 34 5.72 -16.19 -7.67
N GLY A 35 6.72 -16.74 -8.36
CA GLY A 35 7.24 -16.28 -9.65
C GLY A 35 8.08 -15.02 -9.51
N THR A 36 9.38 -15.13 -9.84
CA THR A 36 10.48 -14.13 -10.04
C THR A 36 10.53 -12.79 -9.28
N ASN A 37 9.45 -12.24 -8.74
CA ASN A 37 9.38 -11.08 -7.86
C ASN A 37 8.99 -11.52 -6.45
N THR A 38 9.99 -11.57 -5.56
CA THR A 38 9.80 -11.76 -4.12
C THR A 38 9.27 -10.45 -3.53
N VAL A 39 8.12 -10.49 -2.85
CA VAL A 39 7.64 -9.35 -2.05
C VAL A 39 8.05 -9.60 -0.60
N ASN A 40 8.66 -8.60 0.03
CA ASN A 40 9.04 -8.68 1.44
C ASN A 40 7.79 -8.51 2.29
N ILE A 41 7.36 -9.57 2.97
CA ILE A 41 6.27 -9.48 3.96
C ILE A 41 6.91 -9.65 5.34
N VAL A 42 6.82 -8.62 6.17
CA VAL A 42 7.39 -8.65 7.52
C VAL A 42 6.34 -9.18 8.48
N PHE A 43 6.67 -10.26 9.20
CA PHE A 43 5.80 -10.85 10.22
C PHE A 43 6.58 -10.99 11.53
N THR A 44 6.46 -9.99 12.39
CA THR A 44 6.97 -10.02 13.77
C THR A 44 5.86 -10.46 14.72
N GLY A 45 6.11 -11.53 15.49
CA GLY A 45 5.08 -12.22 16.27
C GLY A 45 4.14 -11.28 17.04
N ASN A 46 2.83 -11.38 16.81
CA ASN A 46 1.76 -10.59 17.43
C ASN A 46 1.95 -9.04 17.51
N ARG A 47 2.98 -8.47 16.87
CA ARG A 47 3.26 -7.04 16.88
C ARG A 47 3.79 -6.64 15.53
N CYS A 48 3.08 -5.80 14.79
CA CYS A 48 3.66 -5.11 13.64
C CYS A 48 4.69 -4.09 14.16
N LEU A 49 5.90 -4.09 13.58
CA LEU A 49 6.91 -3.09 13.92
C LEU A 49 6.43 -1.71 13.46
N GLY A 50 5.91 -0.93 14.39
CA GLY A 50 6.14 0.49 14.43
C GLY A 50 7.42 0.75 15.22
N GLY A 51 8.55 1.00 14.54
CA GLY A 51 9.69 1.68 15.13
C GLY A 51 11.07 1.05 14.92
N ALA A 52 11.94 1.89 14.35
CA ALA A 52 13.41 1.94 14.40
C ALA A 52 14.23 1.01 13.50
N ASP A 53 15.13 1.68 12.76
CA ASP A 53 16.37 1.21 12.13
C ASP A 53 16.28 0.58 10.73
N GLY A 54 16.35 1.47 9.72
CA GLY A 54 16.94 1.14 8.41
C GLY A 54 16.00 1.00 7.22
N LEU A 55 14.73 1.40 7.34
CA LEU A 55 13.76 1.29 6.24
C LEU A 55 13.56 2.64 5.54
N VAL A 56 13.64 2.63 4.21
CA VAL A 56 13.21 3.78 3.40
C VAL A 56 11.71 3.94 3.60
N GLU A 57 11.31 5.02 4.28
CA GLU A 57 9.94 5.28 4.75
C GLU A 57 8.85 5.28 3.64
N ASP A 58 9.20 5.16 2.37
CA ASP A 58 8.27 5.18 1.22
C ASP A 58 7.74 3.82 0.78
N ASP A 59 8.26 2.73 1.35
CA ASP A 59 8.00 1.36 0.90
C ASP A 59 6.90 0.64 1.70
N ILE A 60 6.02 1.35 2.41
CA ILE A 60 4.92 0.70 3.15
C ILE A 60 3.65 0.73 2.30
N LEU A 61 3.06 -0.45 2.07
CA LEU A 61 1.74 -0.60 1.46
C LEU A 61 0.79 -1.39 2.35
N THR A 62 -0.48 -1.02 2.29
CA THR A 62 -1.57 -1.89 2.76
C THR A 62 -1.78 -3.05 1.79
N TRP A 63 -2.38 -4.14 2.28
CA TRP A 63 -2.73 -5.29 1.44
C TRP A 63 -3.68 -4.91 0.30
N ASP A 64 -4.60 -3.98 0.54
CA ASP A 64 -5.50 -3.45 -0.49
C ASP A 64 -4.71 -2.69 -1.57
N GLY A 65 -3.77 -1.82 -1.17
CA GLY A 65 -2.89 -1.09 -2.08
C GLY A 65 -2.03 -2.01 -2.94
N LEU A 66 -1.45 -3.06 -2.34
CA LEU A 66 -0.71 -4.08 -3.08
C LEU A 66 -1.59 -4.75 -4.15
N ARG A 67 -2.81 -5.14 -3.78
CA ARG A 67 -3.75 -5.81 -4.70
C ARG A 67 -4.11 -4.91 -5.88
N GLN A 68 -4.34 -3.62 -5.62
CA GLN A 68 -4.65 -2.63 -6.66
C GLN A 68 -3.47 -2.44 -7.62
N LEU A 69 -2.27 -2.23 -7.10
CA LEU A 69 -1.07 -2.03 -7.92
C LEU A 69 -0.72 -3.27 -8.74
N LYS A 70 -0.94 -4.47 -8.19
CA LYS A 70 -0.75 -5.73 -8.92
C LYS A 70 -1.78 -5.90 -10.04
N ALA A 71 -3.06 -5.60 -9.77
CA ALA A 71 -4.10 -5.64 -10.78
C ALA A 71 -3.82 -4.65 -11.93
N GLU A 72 -3.35 -3.44 -11.59
CA GLU A 72 -2.90 -2.45 -12.57
C GLU A 72 -1.75 -3.00 -13.43
N LEU A 73 -0.71 -3.56 -12.80
CA LEU A 73 0.44 -4.13 -13.50
C LEU A 73 0.04 -5.26 -14.45
N ASP A 74 -0.82 -6.17 -14.00
CA ASP A 74 -1.30 -7.31 -14.80
C ASP A 74 -2.13 -6.83 -16.00
N TYR A 75 -2.98 -5.82 -15.81
CA TYR A 75 -3.73 -5.19 -16.91
C TYR A 75 -2.80 -4.52 -17.93
N LEU A 76 -1.80 -3.77 -17.46
CA LEU A 76 -0.85 -3.07 -18.33
C LEU A 76 0.00 -4.05 -19.14
N LYS A 77 0.51 -5.10 -18.52
CA LYS A 77 1.33 -6.13 -19.19
C LYS A 77 0.54 -7.04 -20.12
N GLY A 78 -0.71 -7.31 -19.79
CA GLY A 78 -1.58 -8.20 -20.55
C GLY A 78 -2.39 -7.45 -21.59
N GLU A 79 -3.57 -7.01 -21.17
CA GLU A 79 -4.58 -6.43 -22.06
C GLU A 79 -4.08 -5.18 -22.76
N LYS A 80 -3.52 -4.22 -22.01
CA LYS A 80 -3.11 -2.94 -22.57
C LYS A 80 -1.97 -3.09 -23.59
N ARG A 81 -0.97 -3.93 -23.30
CA ARG A 81 0.15 -4.19 -24.22
C ARG A 81 -0.33 -4.83 -25.53
N ARG A 82 -1.34 -5.72 -25.49
CA ARG A 82 -1.98 -6.27 -26.69
C ARG A 82 -2.72 -5.19 -27.49
N GLN A 83 -3.46 -4.30 -26.82
CA GLN A 83 -4.13 -3.18 -27.47
C GLN A 83 -3.14 -2.24 -28.16
N MET A 84 -1.99 -1.94 -27.52
CA MET A 84 -0.94 -1.11 -28.14
C MET A 84 -0.33 -1.79 -29.36
N ALA A 85 -0.11 -3.10 -29.33
CA ALA A 85 0.38 -3.84 -30.49
C ALA A 85 -0.61 -3.80 -31.67
N ALA A 86 -1.92 -3.89 -31.39
CA ALA A 86 -2.95 -3.76 -32.42
C ALA A 86 -2.98 -2.35 -33.02
N LYS A 87 -3.01 -1.30 -32.18
CA LYS A 87 -2.93 0.10 -32.62
C LYS A 87 -1.68 0.39 -33.45
N MET A 88 -0.53 -0.17 -33.05
CA MET A 88 0.72 0.00 -33.77
C MET A 88 0.65 -0.63 -35.16
N LYS A 89 0.02 -1.81 -35.28
CA LYS A 89 -0.19 -2.48 -36.57
C LYS A 89 -1.15 -1.69 -37.47
N GLU A 90 -2.20 -1.11 -36.90
CA GLU A 90 -3.12 -0.22 -37.64
C GLU A 90 -2.40 1.03 -38.13
N ALA A 91 -1.64 1.71 -37.27
CA ALA A 91 -0.86 2.88 -37.67
C ALA A 91 0.15 2.55 -38.78
N LEU A 92 0.81 1.38 -38.71
CA LEU A 92 1.74 0.91 -39.74
C LEU A 92 1.06 0.53 -41.07
N ALA A 93 -0.26 0.33 -41.09
CA ALA A 93 -0.98 0.09 -42.34
C ALA A 93 -1.18 1.39 -43.14
N PHE A 94 -1.10 2.55 -42.48
CA PHE A 94 -1.22 3.87 -43.11
C PHE A 94 0.17 4.46 -43.39
N GLY A 95 0.79 4.01 -44.47
CA GLY A 95 2.00 4.64 -45.02
C GLY A 95 3.26 4.49 -44.17
N ASP A 96 4.27 5.30 -44.49
CA ASP A 96 5.59 5.19 -43.86
C ASP A 96 5.58 5.71 -42.41
N PRO A 97 6.26 5.01 -41.47
CA PRO A 97 6.28 5.38 -40.04
C PRO A 97 6.87 6.77 -39.74
N TRP A 98 7.63 7.33 -40.69
CA TRP A 98 8.32 8.61 -40.52
C TRP A 98 7.42 9.82 -40.76
N ASP A 99 6.41 9.67 -41.62
CA ASP A 99 5.47 10.75 -41.96
C ASP A 99 4.10 10.58 -41.28
N ASN A 100 3.88 9.44 -40.60
CA ASN A 100 2.62 9.14 -39.95
C ASN A 100 2.56 9.69 -38.50
N ALA A 101 1.75 10.72 -38.29
CA ALA A 101 1.51 11.32 -36.98
C ALA A 101 0.79 10.39 -35.98
N GLU A 102 -0.07 9.49 -36.45
CA GLU A 102 -0.73 8.48 -35.60
C GLU A 102 0.29 7.49 -35.06
N TYR A 103 1.24 7.05 -35.89
CA TYR A 103 2.34 6.18 -35.45
C TYR A 103 3.18 6.83 -34.35
N ALA A 104 3.55 8.10 -34.52
CA ALA A 104 4.29 8.85 -33.50
C ALA A 104 3.51 8.93 -32.17
N THR A 105 2.20 9.16 -32.26
CA THR A 105 1.30 9.22 -31.09
C THR A 105 1.19 7.87 -30.38
N VAL A 106 0.96 6.78 -31.12
CA VAL A 106 0.88 5.42 -30.56
C VAL A 106 2.20 5.01 -29.91
N LYS A 107 3.34 5.37 -30.53
CA LYS A 107 4.66 5.09 -29.96
C LYS A 107 4.89 5.86 -28.65
N ALA A 108 4.43 7.11 -28.56
CA ALA A 108 4.49 7.88 -27.32
C ALA A 108 3.59 7.26 -26.23
N GLU A 109 2.35 6.85 -26.56
CA GLU A 109 1.47 6.12 -25.64
C GLU A 109 2.13 4.83 -25.13
N GLN A 110 2.77 4.07 -26.01
CA GLN A 110 3.50 2.86 -25.64
C GLN A 110 4.64 3.16 -24.66
N MET A 111 5.44 4.21 -24.91
CA MET A 111 6.52 4.61 -24.00
C MET A 111 6.00 4.97 -22.60
N LEU A 112 4.87 5.68 -22.52
CA LEU A 112 4.25 6.02 -21.23
C LEU A 112 3.79 4.77 -20.47
N ILE A 113 3.20 3.80 -21.18
CA ILE A 113 2.75 2.52 -20.58
C ILE A 113 3.95 1.71 -20.08
N GLU A 114 5.00 1.57 -20.89
CA GLU A 114 6.20 0.83 -20.49
C GLU A 114 6.93 1.51 -19.34
N GLY A 115 6.98 2.85 -19.32
CA GLY A 115 7.47 3.62 -18.19
C GLY A 115 6.68 3.35 -16.91
N ARG A 116 5.34 3.30 -16.99
CA ARG A 116 4.49 2.97 -15.84
C ARG A 116 4.72 1.54 -15.34
N ILE A 117 4.85 0.58 -16.25
CA ILE A 117 5.15 -0.82 -15.91
C ILE A 117 6.48 -0.90 -15.13
N MET A 118 7.54 -0.25 -15.62
CA MET A 118 8.85 -0.26 -14.96
C MET A 118 8.79 0.32 -13.54
N VAL A 119 8.06 1.43 -13.36
CA VAL A 119 7.86 2.05 -12.04
C VAL A 119 7.11 1.10 -11.10
N LEU A 120 6.04 0.46 -11.56
CA LEU A 120 5.26 -0.49 -10.75
C LEU A 120 6.07 -1.74 -10.38
N GLU A 121 6.87 -2.28 -11.30
CA GLU A 121 7.72 -3.44 -11.02
C GLU A 121 8.79 -3.14 -9.97
N ASN A 122 9.46 -1.99 -10.07
CA ASN A 122 10.46 -1.57 -9.10
C ASN A 122 9.84 -1.32 -7.73
N LEU A 123 8.66 -0.68 -7.70
CA LEU A 123 7.92 -0.46 -6.48
C LEU A 123 7.54 -1.79 -5.81
N LEU A 124 6.89 -2.70 -6.54
CA LEU A 124 6.44 -3.98 -5.97
C LEU A 124 7.59 -4.89 -5.51
N ARG A 125 8.81 -4.68 -6.01
CA ARG A 125 10.01 -5.41 -5.57
C ARG A 125 10.51 -4.95 -4.20
N ASN A 126 10.39 -3.66 -3.90
CA ASN A 126 10.97 -3.06 -2.69
C ASN A 126 9.95 -2.87 -1.56
N VAL A 127 8.67 -3.04 -1.86
CA VAL A 127 7.59 -2.72 -0.94
C VAL A 127 7.40 -3.76 0.17
N GLN A 128 7.12 -3.25 1.36
CA GLN A 128 6.70 -3.99 2.54
C GLN A 128 5.18 -3.93 2.68
N VAL A 129 4.58 -5.10 2.86
CA VAL A 129 3.13 -5.25 2.91
C VAL A 129 2.68 -5.48 4.35
N LEU A 130 1.74 -4.66 4.81
CA LEU A 130 1.08 -4.84 6.10
C LEU A 130 -0.15 -5.74 5.96
N PRO A 131 -0.19 -6.93 6.59
CA PRO A 131 -1.29 -7.86 6.49
C PRO A 131 -2.53 -7.40 7.29
N PRO A 132 -3.75 -7.61 6.77
CA PRO A 132 -5.00 -7.25 7.47
C PRO A 132 -5.25 -8.17 8.67
N GLY A 133 -5.73 -7.61 9.79
CA GLY A 133 -6.05 -8.37 11.00
C GLY A 133 -4.83 -8.74 11.86
N CYS A 134 -3.68 -8.09 11.64
CA CYS A 134 -2.56 -8.12 12.57
C CYS A 134 -2.71 -7.12 13.74
N ASN A 135 -3.84 -6.41 13.80
CA ASN A 135 -4.12 -5.34 14.76
C ASN A 135 -5.13 -5.82 15.83
N PRO A 136 -4.73 -6.65 16.80
CA PRO A 136 -5.40 -6.68 18.10
C PRO A 136 -4.92 -5.51 19.00
N SER A 137 -4.30 -4.47 18.43
CA SER A 137 -3.75 -3.37 19.18
C SER A 137 -4.82 -2.30 19.36
N ASP A 138 -5.08 -1.89 20.61
CA ASP A 138 -5.84 -0.69 20.96
C ASP A 138 -5.18 0.61 20.43
N ARG A 139 -4.25 0.51 19.47
CA ARG A 139 -3.38 1.58 19.01
C ARG A 139 -3.57 1.81 17.52
N VAL A 140 -3.43 3.08 17.13
CA VAL A 140 -3.49 3.48 15.73
C VAL A 140 -2.22 3.04 14.99
N GLU A 141 -2.38 2.22 13.96
CA GLU A 141 -1.29 1.76 13.09
C GLU A 141 -1.61 2.02 11.62
N VAL A 142 -0.60 1.92 10.75
CA VAL A 142 -0.81 2.03 9.30
C VAL A 142 -1.72 0.89 8.82
N GLY A 143 -2.75 1.24 8.06
CA GLY A 143 -3.84 0.36 7.64
C GLY A 143 -5.12 0.55 8.44
N SER A 144 -5.07 1.17 9.62
CA SER A 144 -6.23 1.34 10.51
C SER A 144 -7.17 2.45 10.03
N TRP A 145 -8.46 2.24 10.26
CA TRP A 145 -9.47 3.30 10.30
C TRP A 145 -9.50 3.91 11.69
N VAL A 146 -9.49 5.23 11.75
CA VAL A 146 -9.52 6.00 12.99
C VAL A 146 -10.65 7.02 12.90
N ARG A 147 -11.59 6.98 13.85
CA ARG A 147 -12.58 8.03 14.02
C ARG A 147 -12.06 9.01 15.06
N VAL A 148 -12.05 10.29 14.71
CA VAL A 148 -11.58 11.37 15.55
C VAL A 148 -12.64 12.45 15.70
N LEU A 149 -12.71 13.07 16.87
CA LEU A 149 -13.51 14.25 17.15
C LEU A 149 -12.56 15.45 17.20
N ASP A 150 -12.80 16.46 16.38
CA ASP A 150 -12.15 17.75 16.52
C ASP A 150 -12.68 18.46 17.78
N MET A 151 -11.78 18.82 18.69
CA MET A 151 -12.16 19.41 19.97
C MET A 151 -12.58 20.88 19.84
N GLU A 152 -12.19 21.58 18.78
CA GLU A 152 -12.51 22.98 18.54
C GLU A 152 -13.84 23.13 17.79
N THR A 153 -14.06 22.35 16.74
CA THR A 153 -15.28 22.41 15.93
C THR A 153 -16.38 21.45 16.40
N GLN A 154 -16.04 20.47 17.25
CA GLN A 154 -16.93 19.37 17.65
C GLN A 154 -17.41 18.50 16.47
N GLU A 155 -16.65 18.49 15.36
CA GLU A 155 -16.95 17.66 14.18
C GLU A 155 -16.24 16.31 14.25
N GLU A 156 -16.93 15.25 13.81
CA GLU A 156 -16.35 13.92 13.68
C GLU A 156 -15.79 13.69 12.28
N HIS A 157 -14.57 13.18 12.21
CA HIS A 157 -13.93 12.76 10.99
C HIS A 157 -13.46 11.32 11.09
N CYS A 158 -13.54 10.60 9.97
CA CYS A 158 -13.03 9.23 9.87
C CYS A 158 -11.91 9.21 8.83
N TYR A 159 -10.73 8.73 9.24
CA TYR A 159 -9.56 8.64 8.37
C TYR A 159 -9.03 7.22 8.31
N ARG A 160 -8.56 6.81 7.13
CA ARG A 160 -7.73 5.63 6.98
C ARG A 160 -6.27 6.03 6.84
N ILE A 161 -5.42 5.56 7.73
CA ILE A 161 -3.99 5.83 7.65
C ILE A 161 -3.37 4.82 6.69
N VAL A 162 -2.69 5.30 5.66
CA VAL A 162 -2.13 4.48 4.58
C VAL A 162 -0.69 4.87 4.24
N GLY A 163 -0.04 4.09 3.39
CA GLY A 163 1.25 4.45 2.79
C GLY A 163 1.15 5.77 2.01
N SER A 164 2.27 6.47 1.85
CA SER A 164 2.31 7.77 1.12
C SER A 164 1.74 7.67 -0.30
N ARG A 165 1.88 6.51 -0.93
CA ARG A 165 1.47 6.26 -2.32
C ARG A 165 -0.01 5.88 -2.46
N GLU A 166 -0.66 5.51 -1.36
CA GLU A 166 -2.09 5.15 -1.31
C GLU A 166 -2.95 6.31 -0.79
N ALA A 167 -2.32 7.41 -0.39
CA ALA A 167 -2.99 8.56 0.19
C ALA A 167 -3.89 9.21 -0.86
N ASP A 168 -5.14 9.40 -0.45
CA ASP A 168 -6.20 10.00 -1.24
C ASP A 168 -7.12 10.77 -0.29
N PRO A 169 -6.87 12.07 -0.09
CA PRO A 169 -7.66 12.91 0.79
C PRO A 169 -9.16 12.92 0.45
N SER A 170 -9.52 12.78 -0.83
CA SER A 170 -10.92 12.77 -1.28
C SER A 170 -11.67 11.53 -0.79
N HIS A 171 -10.97 10.42 -0.57
CA HIS A 171 -11.51 9.18 -0.01
C HIS A 171 -11.15 8.99 1.47
N MET A 172 -10.81 10.07 2.18
CA MET A 172 -10.41 10.04 3.59
C MET A 172 -9.20 9.14 3.88
N ARG A 173 -8.33 8.91 2.89
CA ARG A 173 -7.09 8.14 3.06
C ARG A 173 -5.94 9.11 3.24
N ILE A 174 -5.37 9.13 4.43
CA ILE A 174 -4.27 10.05 4.76
C ILE A 174 -2.95 9.29 4.80
N SER A 175 -1.90 9.90 4.24
CA SER A 175 -0.54 9.35 4.36
C SER A 175 -0.13 9.33 5.83
N HIS A 176 0.53 8.26 6.25
CA HIS A 176 1.25 8.16 7.53
C HIS A 176 2.28 9.31 7.75
N ARG A 177 2.69 10.02 6.70
CA ARG A 177 3.57 11.20 6.78
C ARG A 177 2.83 12.50 7.05
N SER A 178 1.51 12.54 6.87
CA SER A 178 0.73 13.74 7.14
C SER A 178 0.84 14.14 8.62
N PRO A 179 0.80 15.45 8.94
CA PRO A 179 0.83 15.89 10.34
C PRO A 179 -0.29 15.27 11.17
N VAL A 180 -1.48 15.12 10.59
CA VAL A 180 -2.63 14.46 11.21
C VAL A 180 -2.30 13.00 11.55
N ALA A 181 -1.87 12.20 10.56
CA ALA A 181 -1.56 10.80 10.81
C ALA A 181 -0.41 10.62 11.82
N ARG A 182 0.66 11.43 11.72
CA ARG A 182 1.80 11.38 12.64
C ARG A 182 1.39 11.60 14.09
N SER A 183 0.46 12.53 14.34
CA SER A 183 -0.06 12.78 15.69
C SER A 183 -0.95 11.66 16.22
N LEU A 184 -1.59 10.89 15.34
CA LEU A 184 -2.49 9.80 15.69
C LEU A 184 -1.75 8.46 15.85
N LEU A 185 -0.68 8.21 15.11
CA LEU A 185 0.06 6.95 15.15
C LEU A 185 0.51 6.58 16.58
N GLY A 186 0.23 5.33 16.98
CA GLY A 186 0.58 4.77 18.28
C GLY A 186 -0.33 5.18 19.45
N LYS A 187 -1.28 6.10 19.24
CA LYS A 187 -2.28 6.54 20.24
C LYS A 187 -3.41 5.54 20.39
N LYS A 188 -4.11 5.58 21.52
CA LYS A 188 -5.23 4.71 21.85
C LYS A 188 -6.59 5.40 21.77
N ILE A 189 -7.65 4.60 21.78
CA ILE A 189 -9.02 5.09 21.95
C ILE A 189 -9.11 5.94 23.23
N GLY A 190 -9.70 7.13 23.12
CA GLY A 190 -9.83 8.11 24.20
C GLY A 190 -8.67 9.11 24.31
N ASP A 191 -7.52 8.84 23.69
CA ASP A 191 -6.40 9.77 23.71
C ASP A 191 -6.70 11.04 22.91
N VAL A 192 -6.14 12.16 23.38
CA VAL A 192 -6.15 13.44 22.66
C VAL A 192 -4.80 13.63 21.96
N ALA A 193 -4.85 13.74 20.64
CA ALA A 193 -3.72 14.03 19.78
C ALA A 193 -3.73 15.51 19.40
N THR A 194 -2.62 16.21 19.65
CA THR A 194 -2.42 17.56 19.14
C THR A 194 -1.78 17.47 17.75
N VAL A 195 -2.41 18.10 16.75
CA VAL A 195 -1.90 18.21 15.39
C VAL A 195 -1.31 19.60 15.19
N LEU A 196 -0.12 19.63 14.59
CA LEU A 196 0.54 20.86 14.13
C LEU A 196 0.45 20.91 12.61
N ALA A 197 -0.49 21.70 12.09
CA ALA A 197 -0.66 21.91 10.66
C ALA A 197 -0.22 23.34 10.27
N PRO A 198 0.07 23.60 8.98
CA PRO A 198 0.38 24.96 8.52
C PRO A 198 -0.71 25.99 8.84
N GLY A 199 -1.97 25.55 8.97
CA GLY A 199 -3.11 26.39 9.33
C GLY A 199 -3.29 26.65 10.83
N GLY A 200 -2.43 26.10 11.69
CA GLY A 200 -2.53 26.24 13.14
C GLY A 200 -2.41 24.93 13.90
N ARG A 201 -2.64 25.02 15.21
CA ARG A 201 -2.60 23.89 16.14
C ARG A 201 -4.03 23.56 16.56
N PHE A 202 -4.47 22.34 16.31
CA PHE A 202 -5.77 21.84 16.74
C PHE A 202 -5.64 20.51 17.47
N SER A 203 -6.65 20.14 18.25
CA SER A 203 -6.65 18.91 19.06
C SER A 203 -7.77 17.98 18.63
N MET A 204 -7.44 16.70 18.47
CA MET A 204 -8.37 15.66 18.06
C MET A 204 -8.41 14.55 19.10
N ARG A 205 -9.61 14.10 19.48
CA ARG A 205 -9.79 12.93 20.36
C ARG A 205 -10.11 11.69 19.55
N ILE A 206 -9.45 10.57 19.84
CA ILE A 206 -9.72 9.30 19.15
C ILE A 206 -10.99 8.65 19.74
N LEU A 207 -12.00 8.46 18.93
CA LEU A 207 -13.28 7.83 19.31
C LEU A 207 -13.26 6.31 19.10
N SER A 208 -12.70 5.86 17.97
CA SER A 208 -12.61 4.44 17.65
C SER A 208 -11.45 4.12 16.71
N ILE A 209 -10.98 2.87 16.77
CA ILE A 209 -9.95 2.31 15.89
C ILE A 209 -10.49 0.98 15.36
N GLY A 210 -10.40 0.74 14.06
CA GLY A 210 -10.89 -0.50 13.44
C GLY A 210 -10.23 -0.84 12.10
N ASP A 211 -10.47 -2.06 11.64
CA ASP A 211 -9.93 -2.58 10.36
C ASP A 211 -10.86 -2.32 9.17
N ALA A 212 -12.12 -2.00 9.42
CA ALA A 212 -13.12 -1.65 8.42
C ALA A 212 -13.65 -0.25 8.69
N ALA A 213 -14.17 0.41 7.65
CA ALA A 213 -15.06 1.55 7.80
C ALA A 213 -16.36 1.06 8.47
N GLU A 214 -16.28 0.65 9.73
CA GLU A 214 -17.41 0.09 10.44
C GLU A 214 -18.31 1.25 10.86
N LYS A 215 -19.35 1.41 10.02
CA LYS A 215 -20.68 1.94 10.29
C LYS A 215 -20.74 3.32 10.96
N VAL A 216 -21.12 4.30 10.14
CA VAL A 216 -22.19 5.24 10.52
C VAL A 216 -23.49 4.46 10.47
#